data_AF-A0A3D5GHL2-F1
#
_entry.id   AF-A0A3D5GHL2-F1
#
_cell.length_a   1.000
_cell.length_b   1.000
_cell.length_c   1.000
_cell.angle_alpha   90.00
_cell.angle_beta   90.00
_cell.angle_gamma   90.00
#
_symmetry.space_group_name_H-M   'P 1'
#
loop_
_entity.id
_entity.type
_entity.pdbx_description
1 polymer ?
#
loop_
_entity_poly.entity_id
_entity_poly.type
_entity_poly.pdbx_seq_one_letter_code
_entity_poly.pdbx_strand_id
1 'polypeptide(L)'
;MLDVDRSSPPIVFHHGEGFRLEKLPAGRSRVIYPAEPLEGLPDPDSAIRQALLNPLGDSKPLPALLKPGMKLTIAFDDISLPLPPMRRPDIRQRVIEEVLDLAAAAGVDDVHLIAALAIHR
;
A
#
# COMPACT_ATOMS: atom_id res chain seq x y z
N MET A 1 9.00 24.06 -2.75
CA MET A 1 9.53 24.31 -4.11
C MET A 1 10.93 24.89 -3.97
N LEU A 2 11.89 24.44 -4.79
CA LEU A 2 13.30 24.85 -4.75
C LEU A 2 13.71 25.38 -6.13
N ASP A 3 14.10 26.65 -6.22
CA ASP A 3 14.75 27.21 -7.41
C ASP A 3 16.24 26.86 -7.40
N VAL A 4 16.75 26.29 -8.48
CA VAL A 4 18.14 25.81 -8.54
C VAL A 4 19.08 26.97 -8.85
N ASP A 5 20.12 27.12 -8.03
CA ASP A 5 21.21 28.08 -8.20
C ASP A 5 22.59 27.39 -8.30
N ARG A 6 23.67 28.18 -8.35
CA ARG A 6 25.04 27.66 -8.50
C ARG A 6 25.56 26.91 -7.27
N SER A 7 25.01 27.21 -6.10
CA SER A 7 25.36 26.60 -4.81
C SER A 7 24.49 25.40 -4.45
N SER A 8 23.40 25.19 -5.20
CA SER A 8 22.46 24.11 -4.97
C SER A 8 23.18 22.76 -5.07
N PRO A 9 23.02 21.86 -4.08
CA PRO A 9 23.59 20.53 -4.16
C PRO A 9 22.93 19.73 -5.29
N PRO A 10 23.55 18.63 -5.74
CA PRO A 10 22.90 17.67 -6.63
C PRO A 10 21.54 17.22 -6.09
N ILE A 11 20.57 17.04 -6.99
CA ILE A 11 19.20 16.63 -6.67
C ILE A 11 19.07 15.12 -6.79
N VAL A 12 18.32 14.51 -5.87
CA VAL A 12 18.03 13.07 -5.88
C VAL A 12 17.00 12.75 -6.96
N PHE A 13 17.33 11.80 -7.85
CA PHE A 13 16.44 11.24 -8.85
C PHE A 13 16.27 9.74 -8.61
N HIS A 14 15.04 9.23 -8.80
CA HIS A 14 14.82 7.79 -8.93
C HIS A 14 15.53 7.26 -10.18
N HIS A 15 16.23 6.14 -10.03
CA HIS A 15 16.93 5.49 -11.13
C HIS A 15 16.89 3.97 -10.95
N GLY A 16 15.95 3.32 -11.64
CA GLY A 16 15.65 1.90 -11.41
C GLY A 16 15.18 1.68 -9.98
N GLU A 17 15.78 0.72 -9.29
CA GLU A 17 15.50 0.41 -7.87
C GLU A 17 16.27 1.31 -6.89
N GLY A 18 17.08 2.25 -7.39
CA GLY A 18 17.95 3.10 -6.58
C GLY A 18 17.76 4.58 -6.85
N PHE A 19 18.78 5.34 -6.46
CA PHE A 19 18.80 6.80 -6.60
C PHE A 19 20.07 7.27 -7.27
N ARG A 20 19.99 8.41 -7.95
CA ARG A 20 21.14 9.15 -8.48
C ARG A 20 21.11 10.60 -8.01
N LEU A 21 22.29 11.19 -7.92
CA LEU A 21 22.48 12.59 -7.60
C LEU A 21 22.88 13.34 -8.88
N GLU A 22 22.03 14.23 -9.35
CA GLU A 22 22.23 14.93 -10.62
C GLU A 22 22.28 16.45 -10.39
N LYS A 23 23.22 17.13 -11.06
CA LYS A 23 23.26 18.60 -11.06
C LYS A 23 22.31 19.14 -12.12
N LEU A 24 21.43 20.05 -11.72
CA LEU A 24 20.50 20.72 -12.61
C LEU A 24 21.00 22.12 -13.02
N PRO A 25 20.64 22.62 -14.22
CA PRO A 25 21.01 23.96 -14.67
C PRO A 25 20.51 25.10 -13.75
N ALA A 26 21.45 25.83 -13.16
CA ALA A 26 21.17 26.99 -12.33
C ALA A 26 20.40 28.10 -13.09
N GLY A 27 19.42 28.71 -12.43
CA GLY A 27 18.61 29.81 -12.97
C GLY A 27 17.61 29.40 -14.06
N ARG A 28 17.52 28.10 -14.41
CA ARG A 28 16.57 27.57 -15.40
C ARG A 28 15.81 26.33 -14.92
N SER A 29 16.18 25.76 -13.78
CA SER A 29 15.52 24.60 -13.20
C SER A 29 14.81 24.94 -11.89
N ARG A 30 13.64 24.34 -11.69
CA ARG A 30 12.84 24.44 -10.47
C ARG A 30 12.40 23.05 -10.06
N VAL A 31 12.61 22.69 -8.80
CA VAL A 31 12.29 21.37 -8.25
C VAL A 31 11.04 21.48 -7.37
N ILE A 32 10.07 20.62 -7.63
CA ILE A 32 8.83 20.51 -6.85
C ILE A 32 8.89 19.19 -6.09
N TYR A 33 8.95 19.27 -4.77
CA TYR A 33 8.89 18.11 -3.89
C TYR A 33 7.43 17.82 -3.52
N PRO A 34 7.05 16.54 -3.34
CA PRO A 34 5.78 16.20 -2.73
C PRO A 34 5.69 16.75 -1.30
N ALA A 35 4.50 16.71 -0.71
CA ALA A 35 4.37 16.90 0.73
C ALA A 35 5.20 15.85 1.48
N GLU A 36 5.57 16.17 2.72
CA GLU A 36 6.24 15.22 3.60
C GLU A 36 5.41 13.93 3.72
N PRO A 37 6.06 12.75 3.76
CA PRO A 37 5.36 11.50 4.00
C PRO A 37 4.56 11.55 5.29
N LEU A 38 3.42 10.86 5.31
CA LEU A 38 2.67 10.64 6.54
C LEU A 38 3.50 9.82 7.52
N GLU A 39 3.29 10.05 8.81
CA GLU A 39 3.88 9.21 9.85
C GLU A 39 3.41 7.76 9.69
N GLY A 40 4.35 6.83 9.80
CA GLY A 40 4.06 5.41 9.71
C GLY A 40 3.19 4.94 10.88
N LEU A 41 2.37 3.93 10.64
CA LEU A 41 1.59 3.31 11.71
C LEU A 41 2.52 2.59 12.69
N PRO A 42 2.41 2.83 14.01
CA PRO A 42 3.25 2.16 15.00
C PRO A 42 2.96 0.67 15.10
N ASP A 43 1.70 0.28 14.84
CA ASP A 43 1.22 -1.09 14.78
C ASP A 43 0.26 -1.23 13.58
N PRO A 44 0.78 -1.60 12.41
CA PRO A 44 -0.04 -1.80 11.22
C PRO A 44 -1.10 -2.91 11.38
N ASP A 45 -0.80 -3.97 12.12
CA ASP A 45 -1.69 -5.13 12.23
C ASP A 45 -2.93 -4.79 13.06
N SER A 46 -2.73 -4.09 14.19
CA SER A 46 -3.84 -3.55 14.98
C SER A 46 -4.66 -2.53 14.18
N ALA A 47 -4.01 -1.66 13.39
CA ALA A 47 -4.70 -0.68 12.55
C ALA A 47 -5.56 -1.36 11.46
N ILE A 48 -5.06 -2.42 10.82
CA ILE A 48 -5.81 -3.22 9.85
C ILE A 48 -7.04 -3.82 10.51
N ARG A 49 -6.88 -4.46 11.67
CA ARG A 49 -8.00 -5.05 12.41
C ARG A 49 -9.05 -4.00 12.78
N GLN A 50 -8.62 -2.84 13.27
CA GLN A 50 -9.54 -1.74 13.59
C GLN A 50 -10.31 -1.27 12.35
N ALA A 51 -9.66 -1.18 11.18
CA ALA A 51 -10.33 -0.80 9.94
C ALA A 51 -11.39 -1.83 9.51
N LEU A 52 -11.10 -3.14 9.64
CA LEU A 52 -12.05 -4.21 9.32
C LEU A 52 -13.26 -4.24 10.27
N LEU A 53 -13.07 -3.82 11.52
CA LEU A 53 -14.11 -3.74 12.54
C LEU A 53 -14.92 -2.43 12.50
N ASN A 54 -14.36 -1.36 11.92
CA ASN A 54 -14.97 -0.03 11.92
C ASN A 54 -14.95 0.56 10.50
N PRO A 55 -15.76 0.04 9.58
CA PRO A 55 -15.80 0.52 8.20
C PRO A 55 -16.30 1.97 8.12
N LEU A 56 -15.79 2.70 7.13
CA LEU A 56 -16.30 4.03 6.80
C LEU A 56 -17.54 3.91 5.89
N GLY A 57 -18.49 4.83 6.05
CA GLY A 57 -19.71 4.86 5.23
C GLY A 57 -20.77 3.85 5.66
N ASP A 58 -21.63 3.46 4.73
CA ASP A 58 -22.76 2.56 4.99
C ASP A 58 -22.39 1.10 4.70
N SER A 59 -21.58 0.51 5.59
CA SER A 59 -21.24 -0.90 5.58
C SER A 59 -21.19 -1.46 7.00
N LYS A 60 -21.52 -2.75 7.15
CA LYS A 60 -21.33 -3.45 8.42
C LYS A 60 -19.86 -3.88 8.56
N PRO A 61 -19.34 -4.03 9.79
CA PRO A 61 -18.03 -4.64 10.03
C PRO A 61 -17.89 -5.97 9.30
N LEU A 62 -16.70 -6.29 8.80
CA LEU A 62 -16.47 -7.50 8.01
C LEU A 62 -16.99 -8.78 8.72
N PRO A 63 -16.76 -9.01 10.03
CA PRO A 63 -17.29 -10.20 10.71
C PRO A 63 -18.81 -10.35 10.64
N ALA A 64 -19.56 -9.24 10.57
CA ALA A 64 -21.01 -9.26 10.48
C ALA A 64 -21.53 -9.58 9.06
N LEU A 65 -20.65 -9.60 8.06
CA LEU A 65 -20.95 -9.98 6.68
C LEU A 65 -20.60 -11.44 6.38
N LEU A 66 -19.74 -12.04 7.21
CA LEU A 66 -19.27 -13.41 7.06
C LEU A 66 -20.25 -14.42 7.67
N LYS A 67 -20.44 -15.55 7.00
CA LYS A 67 -21.36 -16.61 7.44
C LYS A 67 -20.91 -17.99 6.95
N PRO A 68 -21.16 -19.07 7.72
CA PRO A 68 -20.85 -20.43 7.29
C PRO A 68 -21.48 -20.78 5.94
N GLY A 69 -20.74 -21.54 5.13
CA GLY A 69 -21.19 -22.03 3.81
C GLY A 69 -21.23 -20.98 2.69
N MET A 70 -20.71 -19.76 2.91
CA MET A 70 -20.52 -18.79 1.83
C MET A 70 -19.21 -19.04 1.08
N LYS A 71 -19.12 -18.47 -0.13
CA LYS A 71 -17.88 -18.39 -0.89
C LYS A 71 -17.30 -16.99 -0.77
N LEU A 72 -16.08 -16.88 -0.26
CA LEU A 72 -15.36 -15.62 -0.13
C LEU A 72 -14.35 -15.49 -1.26
N THR A 73 -14.37 -14.37 -1.97
CA THR A 73 -13.31 -14.03 -2.94
C THR A 73 -12.61 -12.76 -2.47
N ILE A 74 -11.28 -12.82 -2.33
CA ILE A 74 -10.45 -11.69 -1.98
C ILE A 74 -9.66 -11.30 -3.23
N ALA A 75 -10.06 -10.19 -3.85
CA ALA A 75 -9.29 -9.57 -4.91
C ALA A 75 -8.21 -8.66 -4.32
N PHE A 76 -6.97 -8.75 -4.80
CA PHE A 76 -5.85 -7.96 -4.29
C PHE A 76 -4.95 -7.46 -5.42
N ASP A 77 -4.28 -6.34 -5.19
CA ASP A 77 -3.37 -5.73 -6.17
C ASP A 77 -2.13 -6.60 -6.43
N ASP A 78 -1.67 -6.57 -7.69
CA ASP A 78 -0.51 -7.32 -8.14
C ASP A 78 0.83 -6.74 -7.65
N ILE A 79 1.93 -7.41 -7.97
CA ILE A 79 3.28 -7.04 -7.52
C ILE A 79 3.81 -5.71 -8.09
N SER A 80 3.09 -5.07 -9.03
CA SER A 80 3.58 -3.89 -9.74
C SER A 80 3.94 -2.72 -8.82
N LEU A 81 3.30 -2.63 -7.64
CA LEU A 81 3.55 -1.59 -6.65
C LEU A 81 3.55 -2.14 -5.21
N PRO A 82 4.21 -1.42 -4.27
CA PRO A 82 5.00 -0.21 -4.50
C PRO A 82 6.46 -0.49 -4.92
N LEU A 83 7.10 0.51 -5.54
CA LEU A 83 8.54 0.57 -5.83
C LEU A 83 9.19 1.72 -5.03
N PRO A 84 10.26 1.47 -4.24
CA PRO A 84 10.91 0.17 -4.04
C PRO A 84 9.99 -0.84 -3.32
N PRO A 85 10.24 -2.16 -3.47
CA PRO A 85 9.44 -3.19 -2.83
C PRO A 85 9.34 -3.00 -1.32
N MET A 86 8.15 -3.25 -0.75
CA MET A 86 7.97 -3.21 0.69
C MET A 86 8.78 -4.31 1.38
N ARG A 87 9.26 -4.01 2.59
CA ARG A 87 9.79 -5.04 3.48
C ARG A 87 8.69 -6.06 3.81
N ARG A 88 9.01 -7.34 3.69
CA ARG A 88 8.08 -8.43 4.06
C ARG A 88 7.87 -8.52 5.58
N PRO A 89 6.68 -8.94 6.05
CA PRO A 89 5.48 -9.14 5.24
C PRO A 89 4.92 -7.80 4.77
N ASP A 90 4.56 -7.73 3.48
CA ASP A 90 4.00 -6.52 2.89
C ASP A 90 2.55 -6.30 3.34
N ILE A 91 1.98 -5.15 3.01
CA ILE A 91 0.65 -4.79 3.47
C ILE A 91 -0.44 -5.72 2.92
N ARG A 92 -0.27 -6.29 1.73
CA ARG A 92 -1.25 -7.20 1.14
C ARG A 92 -1.30 -8.49 1.94
N GLN A 93 -0.13 -9.06 2.24
CA GLN A 93 -0.05 -10.24 3.10
C GLN A 93 -0.71 -9.98 4.45
N ARG A 94 -0.36 -8.87 5.12
CA ARG A 94 -0.91 -8.53 6.44
C ARG A 94 -2.44 -8.38 6.43
N VAL A 95 -2.98 -7.69 5.41
CA VAL A 95 -4.43 -7.50 5.27
C VAL A 95 -5.14 -8.81 4.95
N ILE A 96 -4.59 -9.61 4.02
CA ILE A 96 -5.18 -10.89 3.63
C ILE A 96 -5.21 -11.85 4.82
N GLU A 97 -4.13 -11.94 5.60
CA GLU A 97 -4.07 -12.81 6.78
C GLU A 97 -5.13 -12.43 7.83
N GLU A 98 -5.30 -11.15 8.16
CA GLU A 98 -6.36 -10.71 9.08
C GLU A 98 -7.77 -11.01 8.54
N VAL A 99 -8.01 -10.86 7.23
CA VAL A 99 -9.29 -11.23 6.61
C VAL A 99 -9.53 -12.75 6.68
N LEU A 100 -8.50 -13.56 6.45
CA LEU A 100 -8.57 -15.02 6.53
C LEU A 100 -8.85 -15.50 7.96
N ASP A 101 -8.23 -14.89 8.97
CA ASP A 101 -8.50 -15.20 10.38
C ASP A 101 -9.96 -14.93 10.76
N LEU A 102 -10.51 -13.80 10.32
CA LEU A 102 -11.93 -13.47 10.54
C LEU A 102 -12.87 -14.42 9.78
N ALA A 103 -12.52 -14.79 8.55
CA ALA A 103 -13.26 -15.76 7.75
C ALA A 103 -13.30 -17.13 8.43
N ALA A 104 -12.15 -17.63 8.91
CA ALA A 104 -12.04 -18.88 9.63
C ALA A 104 -12.86 -18.87 10.93
N ALA A 105 -12.79 -17.77 11.71
CA ALA A 105 -13.58 -17.61 12.93
C ALA A 105 -15.10 -17.62 12.67
N ALA A 106 -15.53 -17.14 11.50
CA ALA A 106 -16.92 -17.16 11.05
C ALA A 106 -17.34 -18.48 10.37
N GLY A 107 -16.44 -19.46 10.27
CA GLY A 107 -16.71 -20.75 9.63
C GLY A 107 -16.80 -20.70 8.10
N VAL A 108 -16.13 -19.74 7.46
CA VAL A 108 -16.00 -19.66 6.01
C VAL A 108 -14.77 -20.46 5.56
N ASP A 109 -14.99 -21.50 4.76
CA ASP A 109 -13.95 -22.46 4.33
C ASP A 109 -13.73 -22.50 2.80
N ASP A 110 -14.65 -21.93 2.00
CA ASP A 110 -14.49 -21.74 0.54
C ASP A 110 -13.96 -20.31 0.26
N VAL A 111 -12.63 -20.17 0.18
CA VAL A 111 -11.94 -18.90 -0.07
C VAL A 111 -11.12 -18.95 -1.36
N HIS A 112 -11.29 -17.93 -2.21
CA HIS A 112 -10.52 -17.73 -3.44
C HIS A 112 -9.72 -16.43 -3.36
N LEU A 113 -8.41 -16.48 -3.63
CA LEU A 113 -7.57 -15.29 -3.79
C LEU A 113 -7.35 -14.97 -5.28
N ILE A 114 -7.69 -13.77 -5.72
CA ILE A 114 -7.50 -13.34 -7.12
C ILE A 114 -6.59 -12.12 -7.17
N ALA A 115 -5.45 -12.25 -7.83
CA ALA A 115 -4.62 -11.09 -8.17
C ALA A 115 -5.31 -10.27 -9.29
N ALA A 116 -5.62 -9.02 -9.01
CA ALA A 116 -6.28 -8.09 -9.93
C ALA A 116 -5.27 -7.54 -10.95
N LEU A 117 -4.81 -8.40 -11.87
CA LEU A 117 -3.77 -8.06 -12.86
C LEU A 117 -4.23 -7.02 -13.89
N ALA A 118 -5.52 -6.93 -14.18
CA ALA A 118 -6.05 -6.17 -15.32
C ALA A 118 -5.33 -6.54 -16.64
N ILE A 119 -4.44 -5.67 -17.13
CA ILE A 119 -3.63 -5.89 -18.35
C ILE A 119 -2.16 -6.21 -18.03
N HIS A 120 -1.81 -6.39 -16.77
CA HIS A 120 -0.48 -6.81 -16.34
C HIS A 120 -0.26 -8.30 -16.64
N ARG A 121 1.02 -8.68 -16.76
CA ARG A 121 1.44 -10.03 -17.13
C ARG A 121 1.54 -10.94 -15.92
#